data_AF-A0A0B6ZQ50-F1
#
_entry.id   AF-A0A0B6ZQ50-F1
#
_cell.length_a   1.000
_cell.length_b   1.000
_cell.length_c   1.000
_cell.angle_alpha   90.00
_cell.angle_beta   90.00
_cell.angle_gamma   90.00
#
_symmetry.space_group_name_H-M   'P 1'
#
loop_
_entity.id
_entity.type
_entity.pdbx_description
1 polymer ?
#
loop_
_entity_poly.entity_id
_entity_poly.type
_entity_poly.pdbx_seq_one_letter_code
_entity_poly.pdbx_strand_id
1 'polypeptide(L)'
;MADQVDKVQRRRSIRKVSQSSYIVSRHARNELRDKMRKVSEILKKPEQERTVQDTVLVKKNPELVTASQKNARILQTKKERILEVEDEPQLLVKKCEKLAELIKSSKNIVVYTGAGISTAASIPDYRGPNGVWTLLKKGQELSAQDLSDAEPTFTHMSLTQLFKVGKVKHIVSQNCDGLHIRSGFPRQ
;
A
#
# COMPACT_ATOMS: atom_id res chain seq x y z
N MET A 1 4.39 59.32 -19.63
CA MET A 1 3.60 58.93 -18.44
C MET A 1 2.41 58.03 -18.76
N ALA A 2 1.63 58.28 -19.82
CA ALA A 2 0.44 57.47 -20.16
C ALA A 2 0.72 55.96 -20.35
N ASP A 3 1.81 55.59 -21.02
CA ASP A 3 2.14 54.19 -21.37
C ASP A 3 2.52 53.31 -20.15
N GLN A 4 2.98 53.91 -19.04
CA GLN A 4 3.25 53.18 -17.80
C GLN A 4 1.98 52.93 -16.97
N VAL A 5 1.04 53.87 -16.99
CA VAL A 5 -0.25 53.73 -16.28
C VAL A 5 -1.10 52.64 -16.92
N ASP A 6 -1.10 52.57 -18.24
CA ASP A 6 -1.87 51.59 -19.02
C ASP A 6 -1.33 50.15 -18.85
N LYS A 7 0.00 49.98 -18.78
CA LYS A 7 0.66 48.70 -18.44
C LYS A 7 0.33 48.22 -17.03
N VAL A 8 0.24 49.13 -16.06
CA VAL A 8 -0.14 48.79 -14.66
C VAL A 8 -1.62 48.42 -14.56
N GLN A 9 -2.51 49.13 -15.26
CA GLN A 9 -3.94 48.78 -15.33
C GLN A 9 -4.14 47.43 -16.01
N ARG A 10 -3.47 47.15 -17.15
CA ARG A 10 -3.50 45.83 -17.81
C ARG A 10 -3.04 44.70 -16.88
N ARG A 11 -1.93 44.89 -16.16
CA ARG A 11 -1.42 43.89 -15.20
C ARG A 11 -2.38 43.65 -14.03
N ARG A 12 -3.05 44.69 -13.51
CA ARG A 12 -4.09 44.57 -12.47
C ARG A 12 -5.32 43.82 -12.98
N SER A 13 -5.76 44.09 -14.20
CA SER A 13 -6.88 43.41 -14.83
C SER A 13 -6.59 41.92 -15.06
N ILE A 14 -5.41 41.58 -15.58
CA ILE A 14 -4.97 40.18 -15.78
C ILE A 14 -4.91 39.43 -14.43
N ARG A 15 -4.39 40.05 -13.36
CA ARG A 15 -4.37 39.44 -12.01
C ARG A 15 -5.78 39.22 -11.45
N LYS A 16 -6.71 40.15 -11.64
CA LYS A 16 -8.11 39.99 -11.22
C LYS A 16 -8.81 38.85 -11.96
N VAL A 17 -8.62 38.74 -13.28
CA VAL A 17 -9.17 37.65 -14.09
C VAL A 17 -8.57 36.30 -13.66
N SER A 18 -7.26 36.24 -13.42
CA SER A 18 -6.58 35.02 -12.92
C SER A 18 -7.04 34.62 -11.51
N GLN A 19 -7.28 35.57 -10.61
CA GLN A 19 -7.85 35.27 -9.29
C GLN A 19 -9.30 34.79 -9.41
N SER A 20 -10.11 35.41 -10.26
CA SER A 20 -11.49 35.01 -10.50
C SER A 20 -11.59 33.59 -11.08
N SER A 21 -10.77 33.26 -12.08
CA SER A 21 -10.72 31.91 -12.67
C SER A 21 -10.25 30.86 -11.66
N TYR A 22 -9.31 31.21 -10.79
CA TYR A 22 -8.88 30.35 -9.67
C TYR A 22 -10.02 30.09 -8.67
N ILE A 23 -10.78 31.12 -8.29
CA ILE A 23 -11.93 31.00 -7.37
C ILE A 23 -13.03 30.13 -7.98
N VAL A 24 -13.41 30.35 -9.23
CA VAL A 24 -14.42 29.53 -9.94
C VAL A 24 -13.96 28.08 -10.02
N SER A 25 -12.69 27.84 -10.36
CA SER A 25 -12.10 26.50 -10.41
C SER A 25 -12.02 25.82 -9.04
N ARG A 26 -11.89 26.59 -7.95
CA ARG A 26 -11.95 26.07 -6.57
C ARG A 26 -13.38 25.73 -6.17
N HIS A 27 -14.35 26.57 -6.52
CA HIS A 27 -15.76 26.32 -6.24
C HIS A 27 -16.25 25.04 -6.95
N ALA A 28 -15.95 24.90 -8.25
CA ALA A 28 -16.30 23.71 -9.01
C ALA A 28 -15.68 22.43 -8.42
N ARG A 29 -14.44 22.49 -7.94
CA ARG A 29 -13.78 21.38 -7.23
C ARG A 29 -14.47 21.03 -5.90
N ASN A 30 -14.89 22.05 -5.14
CA ASN A 30 -15.63 21.84 -3.89
C ASN A 30 -16.99 21.20 -4.15
N GLU A 31 -17.76 21.70 -5.14
CA GLU A 31 -19.04 21.10 -5.52
C GLU A 31 -18.90 19.63 -5.97
N LEU A 32 -17.86 19.34 -6.76
CA LEU A 32 -17.56 17.97 -7.18
C LEU A 32 -17.25 17.08 -5.98
N ARG A 33 -16.47 17.58 -5.01
CA ARG A 33 -16.16 16.87 -3.76
C ARG A 33 -17.41 16.61 -2.93
N ASP A 34 -18.30 17.58 -2.82
CA ASP A 34 -19.56 17.44 -2.07
C ASP A 34 -20.51 16.44 -2.75
N LYS A 35 -20.62 16.48 -4.08
CA LYS A 35 -21.36 15.47 -4.86
C LYS A 35 -20.77 14.08 -4.66
N MET A 36 -19.45 13.95 -4.71
CA MET A 36 -18.75 12.68 -4.49
C MET A 36 -18.97 12.14 -3.07
N ARG A 37 -18.97 13.02 -2.05
CA ARG A 37 -19.29 12.64 -0.67
C ARG A 37 -20.73 12.12 -0.56
N LYS A 38 -21.71 12.84 -1.11
CA LYS A 38 -23.12 12.43 -1.13
C LYS A 38 -23.31 11.08 -1.83
N VAL A 39 -22.71 10.90 -3.01
CA VAL A 39 -22.76 9.61 -3.74
C VAL A 39 -22.16 8.49 -2.89
N SER A 40 -21.02 8.74 -2.21
CA SER A 40 -20.41 7.75 -1.32
C SER A 40 -21.31 7.37 -0.14
N GLU A 41 -21.99 8.34 0.48
CA GLU A 41 -22.94 8.11 1.58
C GLU A 41 -24.16 7.30 1.13
N ILE A 42 -24.72 7.61 -0.05
CA ILE A 42 -25.85 6.88 -0.63
C ILE A 42 -25.48 5.42 -0.91
N LEU A 43 -24.30 5.19 -1.49
CA LEU A 43 -23.84 3.84 -1.85
C LEU A 43 -23.56 2.94 -0.64
N LYS A 44 -23.39 3.51 0.57
CA LYS A 44 -23.29 2.72 1.81
C LYS A 44 -24.63 2.18 2.30
N LYS A 45 -25.75 2.79 1.88
CA LYS A 45 -27.10 2.31 2.23
C LYS A 45 -27.47 1.11 1.35
N PRO A 46 -28.20 0.11 1.91
CA PRO A 46 -28.91 -0.89 1.12
C PRO A 46 -29.81 -0.22 0.08
N GLU A 47 -30.02 -0.85 -1.07
CA GLU A 47 -30.79 -0.26 -2.18
C GLU A 47 -32.24 0.05 -1.78
N GLN A 48 -32.81 -0.77 -0.89
CA GLN A 48 -34.16 -0.64 -0.35
C GLN A 48 -34.33 0.58 0.57
N GLU A 49 -33.25 1.08 1.16
CA GLU A 49 -33.25 2.22 2.09
C GLU A 49 -32.95 3.56 1.40
N ARG A 50 -32.74 3.54 0.08
CA ARG A 50 -32.43 4.76 -0.69
C ARG A 50 -33.70 5.53 -1.02
N THR A 51 -33.66 6.84 -0.80
CA THR A 51 -34.77 7.71 -1.20
C THR A 51 -34.87 7.79 -2.73
N VAL A 52 -36.00 8.31 -3.24
CA VAL A 52 -36.16 8.60 -4.67
C VAL A 52 -35.09 9.58 -5.14
N GLN A 53 -34.76 10.60 -4.32
CA GLN A 53 -33.72 11.58 -4.62
C GLN A 53 -32.33 10.95 -4.67
N ASP A 54 -32.02 10.02 -3.76
CA ASP A 54 -30.77 9.25 -3.75
C ASP A 54 -30.59 8.48 -5.06
N THR A 55 -31.64 7.78 -5.49
CA THR A 55 -31.66 6.99 -6.73
C THR A 55 -31.45 7.86 -7.97
N VAL A 56 -32.12 9.01 -8.03
CA VAL A 56 -31.96 9.97 -9.13
C VAL A 56 -30.53 10.52 -9.17
N LEU A 57 -29.95 10.88 -8.01
CA LEU A 57 -28.60 11.43 -7.94
C LEU A 57 -27.54 10.43 -8.41
N VAL A 58 -27.64 9.18 -8.00
CA VAL A 58 -26.74 8.09 -8.42
C VAL A 58 -26.86 7.85 -9.93
N LYS A 59 -28.09 7.75 -10.46
CA LYS A 59 -28.32 7.55 -11.91
C LYS A 59 -27.80 8.70 -12.77
N LYS A 60 -27.90 9.95 -12.29
CA LYS A 60 -27.43 11.13 -13.02
C LYS A 60 -25.89 11.28 -13.02
N ASN A 61 -25.18 10.56 -12.15
CA ASN A 61 -23.72 10.72 -11.98
C ASN A 61 -22.97 9.36 -12.02
N PRO A 62 -23.04 8.60 -13.13
CA PRO A 62 -22.45 7.26 -13.23
C PRO A 62 -20.93 7.23 -13.04
N GLU A 63 -20.22 8.28 -13.47
CA GLU A 63 -18.77 8.41 -13.28
C GLU A 63 -18.40 8.53 -11.80
N LEU A 64 -19.15 9.32 -11.03
CA LEU A 64 -18.93 9.49 -9.58
C LEU A 64 -19.22 8.20 -8.82
N VAL A 65 -20.23 7.44 -9.26
CA VAL A 65 -20.55 6.11 -8.68
C VAL A 65 -19.38 5.16 -8.89
N THR A 66 -18.87 5.08 -10.12
CA THR A 66 -17.74 4.21 -10.47
C THR A 66 -16.49 4.59 -9.67
N ALA A 67 -16.17 5.89 -9.59
CA ALA A 67 -15.06 6.39 -8.80
C ALA A 67 -15.23 6.09 -7.30
N SER A 68 -16.43 6.27 -6.75
CA SER A 68 -16.74 5.97 -5.35
C SER A 68 -16.60 4.48 -5.04
N GLN A 69 -17.12 3.60 -5.88
CA GLN A 69 -16.99 2.15 -5.72
C GLN A 69 -15.52 1.70 -5.82
N LYS A 70 -14.75 2.24 -6.77
CA LYS A 70 -13.32 1.99 -6.88
C LYS A 70 -12.59 2.42 -5.61
N ASN A 71 -12.87 3.61 -5.09
CA ASN A 71 -12.27 4.11 -3.85
C ASN A 71 -12.65 3.26 -2.65
N ALA A 72 -13.91 2.84 -2.54
CA ALA A 72 -14.37 1.94 -1.48
C ALA A 72 -13.62 0.61 -1.52
N ARG A 73 -13.45 0.00 -2.70
CA ARG A 73 -12.64 -1.21 -2.89
C ARG A 73 -11.19 -1.02 -2.47
N ILE A 74 -10.56 0.08 -2.89
CA ILE A 74 -9.17 0.39 -2.51
C ILE A 74 -9.03 0.53 -0.99
N LEU A 75 -9.96 1.24 -0.34
CA LEU A 75 -9.95 1.40 1.11
C LEU A 75 -10.17 0.08 1.83
N GLN A 76 -11.08 -0.75 1.32
CA GLN A 76 -11.34 -2.08 1.85
C GLN A 76 -10.12 -2.99 1.71
N THR A 77 -9.52 -3.09 0.53
CA THR A 77 -8.27 -3.84 0.32
C THR A 77 -7.15 -3.30 1.21
N LYS A 78 -7.07 -1.99 1.44
CA LYS A 78 -6.07 -1.39 2.33
C LYS A 78 -6.31 -1.77 3.79
N LYS A 79 -7.57 -1.90 4.21
CA LYS A 79 -7.95 -2.39 5.54
C LYS A 79 -7.61 -3.88 5.70
N GLU A 80 -7.96 -4.69 4.70
CA GLU A 80 -7.68 -6.13 4.67
C GLU A 80 -6.18 -6.42 4.69
N ARG A 81 -5.36 -5.66 3.93
CA ARG A 81 -3.90 -5.81 3.88
C ARG A 81 -3.17 -5.58 5.20
N ILE A 82 -3.82 -4.94 6.18
CA ILE A 82 -3.23 -4.66 7.50
C ILE A 82 -3.47 -5.84 8.46
N LEU A 83 -4.50 -6.64 8.20
CA LEU A 83 -4.87 -7.74 9.08
C LEU A 83 -3.95 -8.92 8.80
N GLU A 84 -3.34 -9.43 9.86
CA GLU A 84 -2.69 -10.73 9.81
C GLU A 84 -3.77 -11.81 9.68
N VAL A 85 -3.46 -12.82 8.87
CA VAL A 85 -4.34 -13.95 8.61
C VAL A 85 -3.54 -15.21 8.86
N GLU A 86 -4.04 -16.05 9.74
CA GLU A 86 -3.49 -17.37 10.01
C GLU A 86 -4.36 -18.41 9.30
N ASP A 87 -3.72 -19.28 8.52
CA ASP A 87 -4.42 -20.42 7.92
C ASP A 87 -4.73 -21.46 9.01
N GLU A 88 -5.89 -22.11 8.89
CA GLU A 88 -6.21 -23.28 9.70
C GLU A 88 -5.11 -24.36 9.59
N PRO A 89 -4.74 -25.07 10.67
CA PRO A 89 -3.58 -25.97 10.68
C PRO A 89 -3.61 -27.02 9.56
N GLN A 90 -4.78 -27.59 9.26
CA GLN A 90 -4.93 -28.57 8.19
C GLN A 90 -4.74 -27.96 6.79
N LEU A 91 -5.18 -26.72 6.60
CA LEU A 91 -5.00 -26.00 5.35
C LEU A 91 -3.52 -25.62 5.16
N LEU A 92 -2.86 -25.17 6.22
CA LEU A 92 -1.44 -24.86 6.22
C LEU A 92 -0.60 -26.06 5.79
N VAL A 93 -0.83 -27.24 6.39
CA VAL A 93 -0.13 -28.49 6.01
C VAL A 93 -0.32 -28.79 4.53
N LYS A 94 -1.55 -28.73 4.00
CA LYS A 94 -1.83 -28.95 2.58
C LYS A 94 -1.10 -27.96 1.66
N LYS A 95 -1.02 -26.68 2.06
CA LYS A 95 -0.27 -25.66 1.30
C LYS A 95 1.24 -25.93 1.33
N CYS A 96 1.78 -26.35 2.47
CA CYS A 96 3.19 -26.73 2.62
C CYS A 96 3.54 -27.97 1.79
N GLU A 97 2.71 -29.01 1.79
CA GLU A 97 2.87 -30.18 0.92
C GLU A 97 2.87 -29.78 -0.54
N LYS A 98 1.91 -28.91 -0.94
CA LYS A 98 1.86 -28.43 -2.32
C LYS A 98 3.10 -27.64 -2.71
N LEU A 99 3.60 -26.78 -1.81
CA LEU A 99 4.83 -26.04 -2.03
C LEU A 99 6.03 -26.99 -2.18
N ALA A 100 6.11 -28.05 -1.36
CA ALA A 100 7.16 -29.05 -1.45
C ALA A 100 7.15 -29.78 -2.81
N GLU A 101 5.97 -30.14 -3.33
CA GLU A 101 5.83 -30.71 -4.69
C GLU A 101 6.33 -29.75 -5.78
N LEU A 102 5.96 -28.46 -5.67
CA LEU A 102 6.37 -27.43 -6.61
C LEU A 102 7.89 -27.22 -6.58
N ILE A 103 8.49 -27.21 -5.40
CA ILE A 103 9.95 -27.12 -5.23
C ILE A 103 10.63 -28.36 -5.84
N LYS A 104 10.07 -29.56 -5.64
CA LYS A 104 10.65 -30.81 -6.15
C LYS A 104 10.66 -30.88 -7.67
N SER A 105 9.59 -30.42 -8.31
CA SER A 105 9.36 -30.49 -9.76
C SER A 105 9.97 -29.32 -10.56
N SER A 106 10.26 -28.20 -9.90
CA SER A 106 10.82 -27.01 -10.54
C SER A 106 12.32 -27.15 -10.81
N LYS A 107 12.76 -26.71 -12.00
CA LYS A 107 14.18 -26.70 -12.39
C LYS A 107 14.92 -25.45 -11.88
N ASN A 108 14.24 -24.31 -11.89
CA ASN A 108 14.80 -23.01 -11.54
C ASN A 108 13.87 -22.30 -10.56
N ILE A 109 14.34 -22.10 -9.33
CA ILE A 109 13.58 -21.43 -8.28
C ILE A 109 14.28 -20.14 -7.90
N VAL A 110 13.52 -19.06 -7.88
CA VAL A 110 13.93 -17.74 -7.38
C VAL A 110 13.05 -17.41 -6.19
N VAL A 111 13.66 -16.97 -5.09
CA VAL A 111 12.95 -16.61 -3.86
C VAL A 111 13.04 -15.11 -3.63
N TYR A 112 11.89 -14.47 -3.41
CA TYR A 112 11.82 -13.06 -3.02
C TYR A 112 11.63 -12.96 -1.51
N THR A 113 12.47 -12.18 -0.84
CA THR A 113 12.42 -12.01 0.62
C THR A 113 12.27 -10.56 1.02
N GLY A 114 11.57 -10.33 2.12
CA GLY A 114 11.38 -9.02 2.75
C GLY A 114 11.50 -9.13 4.27
N ALA A 115 11.28 -8.02 4.97
CA ALA A 115 11.61 -7.91 6.40
C ALA A 115 10.88 -8.94 7.30
N GLY A 116 9.75 -9.49 6.83
CA GLY A 116 8.99 -10.51 7.56
C GLY A 116 9.77 -11.77 7.92
N ILE A 117 10.82 -12.15 7.17
CA ILE A 117 11.64 -13.32 7.53
C ILE A 117 12.64 -13.06 8.66
N SER A 118 12.82 -11.79 9.05
CA SER A 118 13.78 -11.34 10.06
C SER A 118 13.10 -10.95 11.38
N THR A 119 11.76 -10.95 11.45
CA THR A 119 11.00 -10.63 12.66
C THR A 119 11.27 -11.58 13.81
N ALA A 120 11.50 -12.87 13.52
CA ALA A 120 11.90 -13.86 14.50
C ALA A 120 13.34 -13.65 15.06
N ALA A 121 14.16 -12.84 14.40
CA ALA A 121 15.46 -12.39 14.90
C ALA A 121 15.37 -11.04 15.63
N SER A 122 14.17 -10.68 16.11
CA SER A 122 13.88 -9.41 16.79
C SER A 122 14.10 -8.16 15.93
N ILE A 123 14.17 -8.31 14.60
CA ILE A 123 14.24 -7.19 13.65
C ILE A 123 12.83 -6.86 13.17
N PRO A 124 12.27 -5.68 13.48
CA PRO A 124 10.91 -5.32 13.12
C PRO A 124 10.77 -5.24 11.61
N ASP A 125 9.57 -5.60 11.14
CA ASP A 125 9.24 -5.33 9.76
C ASP A 125 8.89 -3.85 9.55
N TYR A 126 8.49 -3.51 8.33
CA TYR A 126 8.13 -2.14 7.99
C TYR A 126 6.63 -1.85 8.13
N ARG A 127 5.76 -2.84 7.94
CA ARG A 127 4.33 -2.61 7.64
C ARG A 127 3.36 -3.56 8.34
N GLY A 128 3.85 -4.52 9.12
CA GLY A 128 3.02 -5.34 10.00
C GLY A 128 2.40 -4.52 11.12
N PRO A 129 1.65 -5.16 12.03
CA PRO A 129 0.94 -4.48 13.13
C PRO A 129 1.84 -3.58 13.98
N ASN A 130 3.09 -4.02 14.16
CA ASN A 130 4.15 -3.35 14.92
C ASN A 130 5.33 -2.93 14.02
N GLY A 131 5.11 -2.81 12.71
CA GLY A 131 6.15 -2.40 11.78
C GLY A 131 6.53 -0.93 11.91
N VAL A 132 7.76 -0.59 11.52
CA VAL A 132 8.34 0.77 11.62
C VAL A 132 7.38 1.87 11.11
N TRP A 133 6.84 1.73 9.89
CA TRP A 133 5.94 2.73 9.31
C TRP A 133 4.56 2.71 9.95
N THR A 134 4.12 1.56 10.46
CA THR A 134 2.84 1.42 11.16
C THR A 134 2.87 2.17 12.49
N LEU A 135 3.95 2.01 13.28
CA LEU A 135 4.17 2.70 14.56
C LEU A 135 4.34 4.21 14.35
N LEU A 136 5.17 4.63 13.39
CA LEU A 136 5.34 6.05 13.06
C LEU A 136 4.03 6.74 12.67
N LYS A 137 3.18 6.05 11.90
CA LYS A 137 1.86 6.57 11.52
C LYS A 137 0.91 6.70 12.72
N LYS A 138 1.12 5.91 13.78
CA LYS A 138 0.41 6.03 15.06
C LYS A 138 1.01 7.10 15.98
N GLY A 139 2.10 7.76 15.57
CA GLY A 139 2.80 8.75 16.40
C GLY A 139 3.63 8.13 17.53
N GLN A 140 4.00 6.85 17.41
CA GLN A 140 4.81 6.16 18.40
C GLN A 140 6.31 6.35 18.13
N GLU A 141 7.09 6.49 19.20
CA GLU A 141 8.55 6.56 19.12
C GLU A 141 9.15 5.19 18.75
N LEU A 142 10.26 5.23 18.01
CA LEU A 142 11.01 4.05 17.61
C LEU A 142 12.31 3.99 18.41
N SER A 143 12.61 2.83 18.99
CA SER A 143 13.95 2.56 19.51
C SER A 143 14.84 2.05 18.37
N ALA A 144 16.02 2.64 18.21
CA ALA A 144 17.05 2.06 17.36
C ALA A 144 17.47 0.72 17.97
N GLN A 145 17.32 -0.37 17.21
CA GLN A 145 17.80 -1.68 17.61
C GLN A 145 19.18 -1.89 17.03
N ASP A 146 20.09 -2.38 17.87
CA ASP A 146 21.36 -2.90 17.41
C ASP A 146 21.11 -4.23 16.67
N LEU A 147 21.56 -4.30 15.41
CA LEU A 147 21.40 -5.48 14.55
C LEU A 147 22.61 -6.43 14.65
N SER A 148 23.66 -6.03 15.37
CA SER A 148 24.92 -6.77 15.43
C SER A 148 24.71 -8.18 15.98
N ASP A 149 23.89 -8.30 17.02
CA ASP A 149 23.61 -9.57 17.71
C ASP A 149 22.54 -10.43 17.02
N ALA A 150 21.85 -9.91 15.99
CA ALA A 150 20.77 -10.65 15.34
C ALA A 150 21.31 -11.86 14.57
N GLU A 151 20.83 -13.06 14.86
CA GLU A 151 21.24 -14.27 14.14
C GLU A 151 20.31 -14.58 12.94
N PRO A 152 20.83 -15.22 11.88
CA PRO A 152 19.97 -15.66 10.79
C PRO A 152 18.86 -16.61 11.25
N THR A 153 17.62 -16.28 10.91
CA THR A 153 16.46 -17.11 11.29
C THR A 153 16.46 -18.47 10.61
N PHE A 154 15.61 -19.39 11.08
CA PHE A 154 15.39 -20.69 10.45
C PHE A 154 15.11 -20.60 8.94
N THR A 155 14.37 -19.58 8.51
CA THR A 155 14.10 -19.32 7.09
C THR A 155 15.38 -18.99 6.32
N HIS A 156 16.26 -18.13 6.85
CA HIS A 156 17.55 -17.82 6.22
C HIS A 156 18.43 -19.07 6.07
N MET A 157 18.50 -19.88 7.14
CA MET A 157 19.27 -21.12 7.15
C MET A 157 18.70 -22.15 6.16
N SER A 158 17.37 -22.29 6.11
CA SER A 158 16.68 -23.19 5.18
C SER A 158 16.90 -22.79 3.72
N LEU A 159 16.81 -21.50 3.40
CA LEU A 159 17.07 -20.99 2.05
C LEU A 159 18.53 -21.19 1.64
N THR A 160 19.46 -20.99 2.55
CA THR A 160 20.88 -21.29 2.33
C THR A 160 21.08 -22.77 2.03
N GLN A 161 20.44 -23.66 2.78
CA GLN A 161 20.52 -25.10 2.53
C GLN A 161 19.91 -25.48 1.18
N LEU A 162 18.74 -24.93 0.83
CA LEU A 162 18.10 -25.15 -0.47
C LEU A 162 18.97 -24.69 -1.64
N PHE A 163 19.74 -23.61 -1.47
CA PHE A 163 20.73 -23.19 -2.45
C PHE A 163 21.89 -24.18 -2.55
N LYS A 164 22.45 -24.61 -1.40
CA LYS A 164 23.56 -25.58 -1.35
C LYS A 164 23.22 -26.91 -2.04
N VAL A 165 21.98 -27.39 -1.91
CA VAL A 165 21.50 -28.60 -2.59
C VAL A 165 20.99 -28.35 -4.02
N GLY A 166 21.20 -27.14 -4.55
CA GLY A 166 20.91 -26.78 -5.94
C GLY A 166 19.43 -26.56 -6.28
N LYS A 167 18.54 -26.49 -5.28
CA LYS A 167 17.09 -26.27 -5.47
C LYS A 167 16.76 -24.80 -5.70
N VAL A 168 17.27 -23.91 -4.86
CA VAL A 168 17.14 -22.45 -5.05
C VAL A 168 18.32 -21.95 -5.87
N LYS A 169 18.04 -21.17 -6.92
CA LYS A 169 19.07 -20.58 -7.79
C LYS A 169 19.49 -19.19 -7.32
N HIS A 170 18.51 -18.35 -6.98
CA HIS A 170 18.75 -16.98 -6.55
C HIS A 170 17.78 -16.56 -5.45
N ILE A 171 18.25 -15.66 -4.59
CA ILE A 171 17.42 -14.90 -3.65
C ILE A 171 17.47 -13.44 -4.07
N VAL A 172 16.30 -12.84 -4.28
CA VAL A 172 16.15 -11.40 -4.46
C VAL A 172 15.63 -10.84 -3.13
N SER A 173 16.46 -10.11 -2.40
CA SER A 173 16.11 -9.57 -1.09
C SER A 173 15.90 -8.07 -1.12
N GLN A 174 14.86 -7.62 -0.44
CA GLN A 174 14.65 -6.20 -0.11
C GLN A 174 15.28 -5.82 1.25
N ASN A 175 15.86 -6.79 1.97
CA ASN A 175 16.37 -6.57 3.31
C ASN A 175 17.74 -5.91 3.28
N CYS A 176 17.97 -5.03 4.26
CA CYS A 176 19.27 -4.39 4.51
C CYS A 176 19.90 -4.88 5.83
N ASP A 177 19.42 -6.00 6.38
CA ASP A 177 19.84 -6.57 7.68
C ASP A 177 21.12 -7.44 7.58
N GLY A 178 21.52 -7.83 6.36
CA GLY A 178 22.70 -8.66 6.12
C GLY A 178 22.58 -10.13 6.53
N LEU A 179 21.41 -10.58 6.99
CA LEU A 179 21.24 -11.93 7.55
C LEU A 179 21.41 -13.05 6.51
N HIS A 180 21.08 -12.81 5.23
CA HIS A 180 21.38 -13.77 4.15
C HIS A 180 22.88 -14.00 3.97
N ILE A 181 23.71 -12.96 4.07
CA ILE A 181 25.16 -13.12 3.96
C ILE A 181 25.70 -13.85 5.19
N ARG A 182 25.22 -13.48 6.38
CA ARG A 182 25.60 -14.11 7.65
C ARG A 182 25.15 -15.57 7.76
N SER A 183 24.08 -15.98 7.06
CA SER A 183 23.68 -17.39 6.97
C SER A 183 24.58 -18.22 6.06
N GLY A 184 25.50 -17.59 5.33
CA GLY A 184 26.40 -18.24 4.37
C GLY A 184 25.83 -18.35 2.96
N PHE A 185 24.80 -17.56 2.61
CA PHE A 185 24.36 -17.44 1.23
C PHE A 185 25.38 -16.61 0.43
N PRO A 186 25.81 -17.06 -0.78
CA PRO A 186 26.88 -16.37 -1.51
C PRO A 186 26.45 -15.00 -2.03
N ARG A 187 27.39 -14.05 -2.06
CA ARG A 187 27.27 -12.82 -2.83
C ARG A 187 27.42 -13.18 -4.32
N GLN A 188 26.34 -13.06 -5.08
CA GLN A 188 26.35 -13.18 -6.55
C GLN A 188 26.06 -11.83 -7.17
#